data_AF-A0A916A659-F1
#
_entry.id   AF-A0A916A659-F1
#
_cell.length_a   1.000
_cell.length_b   1.000
_cell.length_c   1.000
_cell.angle_alpha   90.00
_cell.angle_beta   90.00
_cell.angle_gamma   90.00
#
_symmetry.space_group_name_H-M   'P 1'
#
loop_
_entity.id
_entity.type
_entity.pdbx_description
1 polymer ?
#
loop_
_entity_poly.entity_id
_entity_poly.type
_entity_poly.pdbx_seq_one_letter_code
_entity_poly.pdbx_strand_id
1 'polypeptide(L)'
;MQASTLVRCARGLPPALLLALQLTLGASAAQAATFSFEGATDSGPLAGLTFSGSFGYDEPVAGFDGSVALQAFLLDFGGQTYSLATADAGTLPAAVFAAGGFVGIDFLDTGSADLALRPQVQFTAGFFDLGQAFLSYQGRDAAGATLLGFGSYSVSPAASAVPEPGGLAMVLAGLGALALLRRSPLHALR
;
A
#
# COMPACT_ATOMS: atom_id res chain seq x y z
N MET A 1 70.49 19.06 15.16
CA MET A 1 69.59 17.91 14.89
C MET A 1 68.40 18.07 15.83
N GLN A 2 67.28 18.61 15.31
CA GLN A 2 66.02 17.89 15.03
C GLN A 2 65.35 17.36 16.32
N ALA A 3 64.09 17.63 16.66
CA ALA A 3 62.95 17.96 15.83
C ALA A 3 61.89 18.77 16.60
N SER A 4 61.23 19.69 15.88
CA SER A 4 59.94 20.29 16.23
C SER A 4 58.87 19.22 16.42
N THR A 5 57.97 19.40 17.39
CA THR A 5 56.65 18.75 17.39
C THR A 5 55.58 19.80 17.56
N LEU A 6 54.97 20.10 16.42
CA LEU A 6 53.76 20.90 16.21
C LEU A 6 52.53 20.05 16.58
N VAL A 7 51.46 20.72 17.04
CA VAL A 7 50.07 20.49 16.58
C VAL A 7 49.37 19.24 17.18
N ARG A 8 48.09 19.23 17.59
CA ARG A 8 46.91 20.03 17.22
C ARG A 8 45.84 19.92 18.33
N CYS A 9 45.03 20.96 18.40
CA CYS A 9 43.70 21.01 19.00
C CYS A 9 42.90 19.71 18.90
N ALA A 10 42.49 19.16 20.04
CA ALA A 10 41.29 18.32 20.15
C ALA A 10 40.31 19.02 21.10
N ARG A 11 39.73 20.13 20.63
CA ARG A 11 38.57 20.75 21.30
C ARG A 11 37.38 19.82 21.07
N GLY A 12 36.82 19.34 22.17
CA GLY A 12 35.83 18.29 22.23
C GLY A 12 34.61 18.57 21.35
N LEU A 13 34.32 17.62 20.48
CA LEU A 13 32.98 17.44 19.93
C LEU A 13 32.10 16.89 21.08
N PRO A 14 31.01 17.55 21.48
CA PRO A 14 30.15 17.05 22.54
C PRO A 14 29.48 15.73 22.10
N PRO A 15 29.44 14.70 22.96
CA PRO A 15 28.88 13.37 22.64
C PRO A 15 27.39 13.39 22.26
N ALA A 16 26.70 14.51 22.51
CA ALA A 16 25.31 14.73 22.11
C ALA A 16 25.11 14.81 20.59
N LEU A 17 26.11 15.25 19.82
CA LEU A 17 25.98 15.38 18.36
C LEU A 17 26.03 14.01 17.64
N LEU A 18 26.74 13.04 18.23
CA LEU A 18 26.87 11.68 17.69
C LEU A 18 25.61 10.83 17.91
N LEU A 19 24.81 11.12 18.94
CA LEU A 19 23.56 10.39 19.21
C LEU A 19 22.42 10.83 18.28
N ALA A 20 22.39 12.11 17.88
CA ALA A 20 21.35 12.66 16.99
C ALA A 20 21.48 12.15 15.55
N LEU A 21 22.70 11.84 15.09
CA LEU A 21 22.93 11.36 13.72
C LEU A 21 22.57 9.87 13.53
N GLN A 22 22.47 9.08 14.60
CA GLN A 22 22.11 7.67 14.50
C GLN A 22 20.60 7.42 14.39
N LEU A 23 19.74 8.38 14.75
CA LEU A 23 18.29 8.24 14.61
C LEU A 23 17.76 8.54 13.21
N THR A 24 18.56 9.08 12.29
CA THR A 24 18.11 9.44 10.94
C THR A 24 18.38 8.37 9.87
N LEU A 25 19.02 7.24 10.21
CA LEU A 25 19.47 6.23 9.25
C LEU A 25 18.63 4.94 9.23
N GLY A 26 17.61 4.82 10.06
CA GLY A 26 16.89 3.56 10.25
C GLY A 26 15.39 3.69 10.06
N ALA A 27 14.91 3.67 8.81
CA ALA A 27 13.64 3.04 8.43
C ALA A 27 13.32 3.29 6.94
N SER A 28 14.03 2.61 6.03
CA SER A 28 13.41 2.22 4.76
C SER A 28 12.81 0.83 4.96
N ALA A 29 11.67 0.76 5.65
CA ALA A 29 10.85 -0.43 5.53
C ALA A 29 10.34 -0.44 4.07
N ALA A 30 10.69 -1.46 3.31
CA ALA A 30 9.93 -1.79 2.10
C ALA A 30 8.50 -2.06 2.58
N GLN A 31 7.64 -1.05 2.48
CA GLN A 31 6.24 -1.20 2.80
C GLN A 31 5.60 -1.85 1.59
N ALA A 32 5.02 -3.04 1.78
CA ALA A 32 4.12 -3.60 0.79
C ALA A 32 3.04 -2.56 0.51
N ALA A 33 2.99 -2.06 -0.72
CA ALA A 33 2.05 -1.03 -1.09
C ALA A 33 0.65 -1.63 -0.99
N THR A 34 -0.16 -1.11 -0.07
CA THR A 34 -1.53 -1.57 0.14
C THR A 34 -2.47 -0.62 -0.58
N PHE A 35 -3.33 -1.18 -1.42
CA PHE A 35 -4.31 -0.46 -2.21
C PHE A 35 -5.71 -0.93 -1.83
N SER A 36 -6.66 -0.01 -1.85
CA SER A 36 -8.08 -0.32 -1.73
C SER A 36 -8.73 -0.16 -3.10
N PHE A 37 -9.75 -0.96 -3.36
CA PHE A 37 -10.58 -0.79 -4.56
C PHE A 37 -12.05 -0.84 -4.20
N GLU A 38 -12.83 -0.11 -4.97
CA GLU A 38 -14.27 -0.05 -4.85
C GLU A 38 -14.88 -0.05 -6.25
N GLY A 39 -16.01 -0.71 -6.39
CA GLY A 39 -16.71 -0.86 -7.65
C GLY A 39 -18.16 -1.22 -7.48
N ALA A 40 -18.85 -1.34 -8.61
CA ALA A 40 -20.21 -1.81 -8.67
C ALA A 40 -20.40 -2.70 -9.89
N THR A 41 -21.32 -3.66 -9.79
CA THR A 41 -21.75 -4.43 -10.96
C THR A 41 -22.61 -3.55 -11.86
N ASP A 42 -22.25 -3.48 -13.14
CA ASP A 42 -22.89 -2.62 -14.14
C ASP A 42 -23.92 -3.38 -14.99
N SER A 43 -23.87 -4.71 -14.95
CA SER A 43 -24.70 -5.57 -15.77
C SER A 43 -25.10 -6.84 -15.05
N GLY A 44 -26.11 -7.52 -15.60
CA GLY A 44 -26.62 -8.78 -15.07
C GLY A 44 -27.63 -8.61 -13.93
N PRO A 45 -28.10 -9.72 -13.35
CA PRO A 45 -29.16 -9.70 -12.33
C PRO A 45 -28.77 -9.05 -11.00
N LEU A 46 -27.48 -8.83 -10.77
CA LEU A 46 -26.96 -8.17 -9.57
C LEU A 46 -26.58 -6.71 -9.82
N ALA A 47 -26.88 -6.14 -10.99
CA ALA A 47 -26.52 -4.77 -11.35
C ALA A 47 -26.88 -3.75 -10.24
N GLY A 48 -25.97 -2.84 -9.95
CA GLY A 48 -26.03 -1.89 -8.84
C GLY A 48 -25.50 -2.43 -7.50
N LEU A 49 -25.15 -3.71 -7.39
CA LEU A 49 -24.50 -4.26 -6.20
C LEU A 49 -23.07 -3.73 -6.10
N THR A 50 -22.74 -3.14 -4.95
CA THR A 50 -21.40 -2.62 -4.67
C THR A 50 -20.48 -3.74 -4.17
N PHE A 51 -19.20 -3.58 -4.46
CA PHE A 51 -18.14 -4.41 -3.90
C PHE A 51 -16.93 -3.54 -3.56
N SER A 52 -16.15 -4.01 -2.60
CA SER A 52 -14.94 -3.33 -2.17
C SER A 52 -13.90 -4.33 -1.69
N GLY A 53 -12.66 -3.88 -1.57
CA GLY A 53 -11.60 -4.75 -1.15
C GLY A 53 -10.27 -4.04 -1.02
N SER A 54 -9.24 -4.84 -0.78
CA SER A 54 -7.87 -4.38 -0.73
C SER A 54 -6.92 -5.43 -1.30
N PHE A 55 -5.79 -4.97 -1.80
CA PHE A 55 -4.73 -5.83 -2.29
C PHE A 55 -3.37 -5.19 -2.02
N GLY A 56 -2.33 -6.01 -2.03
CA GLY A 56 -0.96 -5.54 -1.88
C GLY A 56 0.00 -6.36 -2.71
N TYR A 57 1.04 -5.70 -3.22
CA TYR A 57 2.09 -6.29 -4.02
C TYR A 57 3.42 -5.57 -3.73
N ASP A 58 4.53 -6.21 -4.11
CA ASP A 58 5.85 -5.58 -4.05
C ASP A 58 6.02 -4.62 -5.22
N GLU A 59 6.30 -3.35 -4.93
CA GLU A 59 6.35 -2.31 -5.96
C GLU A 59 7.45 -2.61 -6.99
N PRO A 60 7.10 -2.74 -8.29
CA PRO A 60 8.09 -3.02 -9.31
C PRO A 60 8.92 -1.76 -9.63
N VAL A 61 10.03 -1.96 -10.36
CA VAL A 61 10.84 -0.83 -10.85
C VAL A 61 10.01 0.07 -11.78
N ALA A 62 10.30 1.37 -11.77
CA ALA A 62 9.63 2.32 -12.65
C ALA A 62 9.73 1.89 -14.12
N GLY A 63 8.60 1.94 -14.84
CA GLY A 63 8.51 1.52 -16.25
C GLY A 63 8.36 0.01 -16.45
N PHE A 64 8.11 -0.77 -15.39
CA PHE A 64 7.85 -2.21 -15.48
C PHE A 64 6.62 -2.54 -16.33
N ASP A 65 6.69 -3.65 -17.05
CA ASP A 65 5.63 -4.19 -17.91
C ASP A 65 5.52 -5.70 -17.64
N GLY A 66 4.30 -6.16 -17.36
CA GLY A 66 4.01 -7.54 -16.98
C GLY A 66 3.26 -7.67 -15.65
N SER A 67 3.33 -8.86 -15.07
CA SER A 67 2.54 -9.23 -13.88
C SER A 67 3.42 -9.39 -12.64
N VAL A 68 2.96 -8.85 -11.51
CA VAL A 68 3.57 -8.99 -10.18
C VAL A 68 2.61 -9.77 -9.30
N ALA A 69 3.09 -10.81 -8.62
CA ALA A 69 2.24 -11.61 -7.73
C ALA A 69 1.68 -10.77 -6.57
N LEU A 70 0.42 -11.00 -6.22
CA LEU A 70 -0.20 -10.37 -5.05
C LEU A 70 0.32 -11.03 -3.76
N GLN A 71 0.69 -10.20 -2.80
CA GLN A 71 1.06 -10.61 -1.44
C GLN A 71 -0.15 -10.66 -0.51
N ALA A 72 -1.15 -9.81 -0.78
CA ALA A 72 -2.42 -9.78 -0.09
C ALA A 72 -3.56 -9.49 -1.09
N PHE A 73 -4.70 -10.11 -0.88
CA PHE A 73 -5.94 -9.82 -1.60
C PHE A 73 -7.13 -10.13 -0.70
N LEU A 74 -8.07 -9.19 -0.66
CA LEU A 74 -9.34 -9.30 0.03
C LEU A 74 -10.40 -8.61 -0.83
N LEU A 75 -11.51 -9.28 -1.05
CA LEU A 75 -12.69 -8.75 -1.74
C LEU A 75 -13.92 -9.11 -0.93
N ASP A 76 -14.80 -8.14 -0.73
CA ASP A 76 -16.14 -8.33 -0.20
C ASP A 76 -17.17 -8.08 -1.32
N PHE A 77 -17.88 -9.13 -1.71
CA PHE A 77 -18.89 -9.09 -2.78
C PHE A 77 -20.08 -9.99 -2.45
N GLY A 78 -21.29 -9.42 -2.47
CA GLY A 78 -22.51 -10.17 -2.20
C GLY A 78 -22.58 -10.77 -0.79
N GLY A 79 -21.93 -10.14 0.20
CA GLY A 79 -21.84 -10.64 1.58
C GLY A 79 -20.79 -11.74 1.77
N GLN A 80 -20.06 -12.11 0.72
CA GLN A 80 -19.01 -13.12 0.76
C GLN A 80 -17.64 -12.48 0.64
N THR A 81 -16.67 -13.08 1.32
CA THR A 81 -15.27 -12.64 1.30
C THR A 81 -14.43 -13.59 0.44
N TYR A 82 -13.64 -13.02 -0.47
CA TYR A 82 -12.71 -13.73 -1.34
C TYR A 82 -11.29 -13.28 -0.99
N SER A 83 -10.36 -14.22 -1.01
CA SER A 83 -8.97 -13.96 -0.61
C SER A 83 -8.00 -14.81 -1.42
N LEU A 84 -6.69 -14.61 -1.24
CA LEU A 84 -5.69 -15.48 -1.85
C LEU A 84 -5.86 -16.96 -1.49
N ALA A 85 -6.45 -17.26 -0.32
CA ALA A 85 -6.71 -18.63 0.11
C ALA A 85 -7.87 -19.29 -0.65
N THR A 86 -8.72 -18.51 -1.32
CA THR A 86 -9.86 -19.02 -2.09
C THR A 86 -9.62 -19.01 -3.60
N ALA A 87 -8.50 -18.42 -4.05
CA ALA A 87 -8.11 -18.40 -5.45
C ALA A 87 -7.98 -19.83 -6.03
N ASP A 88 -8.28 -19.98 -7.31
CA ASP A 88 -8.22 -21.27 -7.99
C ASP A 88 -6.79 -21.83 -8.05
N ALA A 89 -6.67 -23.13 -7.78
CA ALA A 89 -5.39 -23.84 -7.85
C ALA A 89 -4.79 -23.75 -9.26
N GLY A 90 -3.55 -23.23 -9.35
CA GLY A 90 -2.85 -23.05 -10.62
C GLY A 90 -3.03 -21.66 -11.25
N THR A 91 -3.85 -20.80 -10.65
CA THR A 91 -3.82 -19.36 -10.94
C THR A 91 -2.89 -18.66 -9.97
N LEU A 92 -2.11 -17.70 -10.47
CA LEU A 92 -1.26 -16.82 -9.66
C LEU A 92 -1.92 -15.44 -9.65
N PRO A 93 -2.69 -15.08 -8.61
CA PRO A 93 -3.25 -13.75 -8.49
C PRO A 93 -2.17 -12.69 -8.64
N ALA A 94 -2.39 -11.71 -9.51
CA ALA A 94 -1.36 -10.76 -9.89
C ALA A 94 -1.91 -9.33 -10.09
N ALA A 95 -1.07 -8.35 -9.77
CA ALA A 95 -1.20 -6.99 -10.26
C ALA A 95 -0.54 -6.89 -11.63
N VAL A 96 -1.23 -6.30 -12.61
CA VAL A 96 -0.75 -6.20 -13.98
C VAL A 96 -0.37 -4.76 -14.29
N PHE A 97 0.76 -4.60 -14.97
CA PHE A 97 1.32 -3.31 -15.37
C PHE A 97 1.56 -3.28 -16.87
N ALA A 98 1.31 -2.12 -17.49
CA ALA A 98 1.68 -1.83 -18.87
C ALA A 98 2.38 -0.48 -18.92
N ALA A 99 3.55 -0.42 -19.55
CA ALA A 99 4.37 0.80 -19.65
C ALA A 99 4.61 1.52 -18.30
N GLY A 100 4.73 0.77 -17.20
CA GLY A 100 4.91 1.31 -15.84
C GLY A 100 3.63 1.78 -15.15
N GLY A 101 2.48 1.74 -15.82
CA GLY A 101 1.17 2.05 -15.24
C GLY A 101 0.46 0.79 -14.76
N PHE A 102 -0.21 0.87 -13.60
CA PHE A 102 -1.09 -0.19 -13.14
C PHE A 102 -2.35 -0.27 -14.02
N VAL A 103 -2.62 -1.44 -14.60
CA VAL A 103 -3.75 -1.66 -15.52
C VAL A 103 -4.83 -2.58 -14.97
N GLY A 104 -4.62 -3.19 -13.80
CA GLY A 104 -5.65 -3.94 -13.09
C GLY A 104 -5.11 -5.12 -12.31
N ILE A 105 -6.05 -5.94 -11.84
CA ILE A 105 -5.80 -7.16 -11.07
C ILE A 105 -6.28 -8.35 -11.91
N ASP A 106 -5.48 -9.41 -11.92
CA ASP A 106 -5.92 -10.73 -12.36
C ASP A 106 -6.13 -11.62 -11.14
N PHE A 107 -7.37 -12.07 -10.95
CA PHE A 107 -7.77 -12.96 -9.86
C PHE A 107 -8.90 -13.86 -10.36
N LEU A 108 -8.89 -15.14 -10.00
CA LEU A 108 -9.93 -16.09 -10.39
C LEU A 108 -10.30 -16.98 -9.20
N ASP A 109 -11.60 -17.10 -8.96
CA ASP A 109 -12.17 -17.98 -7.94
C ASP A 109 -13.43 -18.63 -8.50
N THR A 110 -13.26 -19.88 -8.98
CA THR A 110 -14.35 -20.72 -9.48
C THR A 110 -14.65 -21.91 -8.57
N GLY A 111 -13.86 -22.10 -7.51
CA GLY A 111 -13.96 -23.23 -6.57
C GLY A 111 -15.22 -23.28 -5.69
N SER A 112 -16.19 -22.38 -5.87
CA SER A 112 -17.43 -22.40 -5.09
C SER A 112 -18.29 -23.63 -5.38
N ALA A 113 -18.66 -24.37 -4.32
CA ALA A 113 -19.58 -25.51 -4.43
C ALA A 113 -21.06 -25.09 -4.48
N ASP A 114 -21.39 -23.89 -4.00
CA ASP A 114 -22.74 -23.34 -3.98
C ASP A 114 -22.76 -21.95 -4.61
N LEU A 115 -23.16 -21.91 -5.88
CA LEU A 115 -23.22 -20.68 -6.69
C LEU A 115 -24.37 -19.74 -6.29
N ALA A 116 -25.33 -20.20 -5.48
CA ALA A 116 -26.39 -19.35 -4.97
C ALA A 116 -25.96 -18.57 -3.72
N LEU A 117 -25.10 -19.17 -2.88
CA LEU A 117 -24.54 -18.51 -1.71
C LEU A 117 -23.26 -17.73 -2.01
N ARG A 118 -22.43 -18.25 -2.90
CA ARG A 118 -21.12 -17.69 -3.23
C ARG A 118 -20.88 -17.74 -4.73
N PRO A 119 -21.13 -16.63 -5.45
CA PRO A 119 -20.86 -16.57 -6.88
C PRO A 119 -19.36 -16.75 -7.13
N GLN A 120 -19.02 -17.31 -8.28
CA GLN A 120 -17.66 -17.27 -8.80
C GLN A 120 -17.35 -15.85 -9.23
N VAL A 121 -16.09 -15.46 -9.06
CA VAL A 121 -15.62 -14.12 -9.40
C VAL A 121 -14.32 -14.20 -10.18
N GLN A 122 -14.17 -13.29 -11.14
CA GLN A 122 -12.94 -13.12 -11.87
C GLN A 122 -12.66 -11.63 -12.06
N PHE A 123 -11.51 -11.18 -11.60
CA PHE A 123 -10.95 -9.91 -12.02
C PHE A 123 -10.10 -10.14 -13.27
N THR A 124 -10.26 -9.24 -14.24
CA THR A 124 -9.45 -9.22 -15.45
C THR A 124 -8.86 -7.83 -15.59
N ALA A 125 -7.53 -7.77 -15.72
CA ALA A 125 -6.83 -6.53 -15.94
C ALA A 125 -7.14 -5.93 -17.32
N GLY A 126 -7.06 -4.61 -17.40
CA GLY A 126 -7.11 -3.89 -18.66
C GLY A 126 -5.85 -4.10 -19.50
N PHE A 127 -5.91 -3.76 -20.79
CA PHE A 127 -4.77 -3.95 -21.68
C PHE A 127 -3.79 -2.76 -21.64
N PHE A 128 -4.31 -1.53 -21.56
CA PHE A 128 -3.49 -0.30 -21.53
C PHE A 128 -3.74 0.58 -20.31
N ASP A 129 -4.92 0.47 -19.70
CA ASP A 129 -5.35 1.35 -18.62
C ASP A 129 -6.35 0.63 -17.70
N LEU A 130 -6.44 1.13 -16.46
CA LEU A 130 -7.32 0.58 -15.43
C LEU A 130 -8.81 0.68 -15.80
N GLY A 131 -9.21 1.64 -16.64
CA GLY A 131 -10.61 1.82 -17.06
C GLY A 131 -11.15 0.68 -17.93
N GLN A 132 -10.28 -0.17 -18.45
CA GLN A 132 -10.64 -1.39 -19.17
C GLN A 132 -10.72 -2.61 -18.26
N ALA A 133 -10.23 -2.52 -17.02
CA ALA A 133 -10.28 -3.62 -16.08
C ALA A 133 -11.71 -3.82 -15.58
N PHE A 134 -12.10 -5.07 -15.38
CA PHE A 134 -13.45 -5.40 -14.95
C PHE A 134 -13.48 -6.60 -14.01
N LEU A 135 -14.53 -6.65 -13.20
CA LEU A 135 -14.99 -7.82 -12.48
C LEU A 135 -16.02 -8.55 -13.34
N SER A 136 -15.92 -9.85 -13.46
CA SER A 136 -17.03 -10.70 -13.92
C SER A 136 -17.45 -11.64 -12.80
N TYR A 137 -18.74 -12.00 -12.78
CA TYR A 137 -19.28 -12.91 -11.79
C TYR A 137 -20.22 -13.93 -12.43
N GLN A 138 -20.23 -15.13 -11.84
CA GLN A 138 -21.17 -16.20 -12.18
C GLN A 138 -21.80 -16.79 -10.93
N GLY A 139 -23.11 -16.70 -10.80
CA GLY A 139 -23.88 -17.27 -9.69
C GLY A 139 -25.07 -18.09 -10.15
N ARG A 140 -25.93 -18.46 -9.21
CA ARG A 140 -27.28 -19.00 -9.48
C ARG A 140 -28.32 -18.31 -8.61
N ASP A 141 -29.53 -18.15 -9.11
CA ASP A 141 -30.65 -17.73 -8.27
C ASP A 141 -31.29 -18.90 -7.52
N ALA A 142 -32.29 -18.60 -6.69
CA ALA A 142 -33.05 -19.59 -5.95
C ALA A 142 -33.84 -20.57 -6.85
N ALA A 143 -34.12 -20.19 -8.10
CA ALA A 143 -34.76 -21.05 -9.09
C ALA A 143 -33.74 -21.92 -9.86
N GLY A 144 -32.44 -21.75 -9.59
CA GLY A 144 -31.34 -22.48 -10.22
C GLY A 144 -30.89 -21.92 -11.56
N ALA A 145 -31.42 -20.76 -12.00
CA ALA A 145 -31.00 -20.09 -13.22
C ALA A 145 -29.63 -19.44 -13.04
N THR A 146 -28.80 -19.49 -14.08
CA THR A 146 -27.46 -18.90 -14.06
C THR A 146 -27.53 -17.38 -14.05
N LEU A 147 -26.82 -16.76 -13.12
CA LEU A 147 -26.63 -15.32 -13.04
C LEU A 147 -25.25 -14.98 -13.58
N LEU A 148 -25.19 -14.14 -14.61
CA LEU A 148 -23.95 -13.67 -15.20
C LEU A 148 -23.97 -12.16 -15.25
N GLY A 149 -22.82 -11.54 -15.01
CA GLY A 149 -22.68 -10.11 -15.17
C GLY A 149 -21.25 -9.64 -14.99
N PHE A 150 -21.11 -8.33 -15.15
CA PHE A 150 -19.85 -7.62 -15.11
C PHE A 150 -19.98 -6.38 -14.22
N GLY A 151 -18.86 -5.92 -13.70
CA GLY A 151 -18.73 -4.67 -12.95
C GLY A 151 -17.41 -3.97 -13.22
N SER A 152 -17.42 -2.67 -13.05
CA SER A 152 -16.25 -1.81 -13.11
C SER A 152 -15.79 -1.44 -11.71
N TYR A 153 -14.51 -1.13 -11.58
CA TYR A 153 -13.92 -0.73 -10.30
C TYR A 153 -12.86 0.33 -10.51
N SER A 154 -12.55 1.01 -9.41
CA SER A 154 -11.46 1.98 -9.32
C SER A 154 -10.54 1.59 -8.17
N VAL A 155 -9.27 1.94 -8.29
CA VAL A 155 -8.26 1.67 -7.27
C VAL A 155 -7.80 2.99 -6.68
N SER A 156 -7.73 3.02 -5.35
CA SER A 156 -7.17 4.12 -4.59
C SER A 156 -6.05 3.59 -3.69
N PRO A 157 -4.95 4.34 -3.49
CA PRO A 157 -3.97 3.98 -2.47
C PRO A 157 -4.69 3.90 -1.11
N ALA A 158 -4.49 2.81 -0.37
CA ALA A 158 -5.03 2.72 0.98
C ALA A 158 -4.40 3.84 1.77
N ALA A 159 -5.21 4.71 2.38
CA ALA A 159 -4.73 5.85 3.13
C ALA A 159 -3.85 5.37 4.30
N SER A 160 -2.56 5.21 4.04
CA SER A 160 -1.57 5.10 5.09
C SER A 160 -1.53 6.48 5.72
N ALA A 161 -2.33 6.65 6.78
CA ALA A 161 -2.17 7.75 7.69
C ALA A 161 -0.78 7.60 8.32
N VAL A 162 0.25 8.02 7.59
CA VAL A 162 1.58 8.28 8.11
C VAL A 162 1.48 9.71 8.63
N PRO A 163 1.41 9.95 9.95
CA PRO A 163 1.74 11.27 10.46
C PRO A 163 3.16 11.55 9.99
N GLU A 164 3.35 12.54 9.12
CA GLU A 164 4.66 12.83 8.58
C GLU A 164 5.64 13.01 9.76
N PRO A 165 6.70 12.18 9.85
CA PRO A 165 7.64 12.26 10.96
C PRO A 165 8.30 13.65 11.05
N GLY A 166 8.30 14.40 9.94
CA GLY A 166 8.76 15.79 9.89
C GLY A 166 7.93 16.75 10.74
N GLY A 167 6.61 16.60 10.82
CA GLY A 167 5.74 17.53 11.55
C GLY A 167 5.99 17.49 13.05
N LEU A 168 5.98 16.28 13.63
CA LEU A 168 6.29 16.08 15.04
C LEU A 168 7.76 16.36 15.38
N ALA A 169 8.69 16.01 14.49
CA ALA A 169 10.10 16.34 14.66
C ALA A 169 10.36 17.85 14.65
N MET A 170 9.70 18.62 13.78
CA MET A 170 9.81 20.08 13.74
C MET A 170 9.17 20.74 14.97
N VAL A 171 8.04 20.22 15.45
CA VAL A 171 7.41 20.70 16.69
C VAL A 171 8.31 20.41 17.90
N LEU A 172 8.88 19.21 18.00
CA LEU A 172 9.81 18.84 19.07
C LEU A 172 11.14 19.61 18.99
N ALA A 173 11.69 19.81 17.79
CA ALA A 173 12.87 20.62 17.58
C ALA A 173 12.64 22.09 17.95
N GLY A 174 11.48 22.64 17.57
CA GLY A 174 11.09 24.01 17.94
C GLY A 174 10.92 24.18 19.46
N LEU A 175 10.26 23.22 20.12
CA LEU A 175 10.12 23.21 21.59
C LEU A 175 11.46 23.05 22.31
N GLY A 176 12.34 22.18 21.81
CA GLY A 176 13.69 21.99 22.33
C GLY A 176 14.54 23.27 22.24
N ALA A 177 14.48 23.97 21.11
CA ALA A 177 15.16 25.25 20.93
C ALA A 177 14.66 26.33 21.89
N LEU A 178 13.34 26.43 22.10
CA LEU A 178 12.74 27.37 23.05
C LEU A 178 13.13 27.07 24.51
N ALA A 179 13.17 25.79 24.89
CA ALA A 179 13.58 25.36 26.23
C ALA A 179 15.06 25.70 26.52
N LEU A 180 15.93 25.61 25.49
CA LEU A 180 17.35 25.99 25.60
C LEU A 180 17.53 27.51 25.69
N LEU A 181 16.79 28.29 24.90
CA LEU A 181 16.82 29.76 24.97
C LEU A 181 16.36 30.29 26.34
N ARG A 182 15.32 29.67 26.92
CA ARG A 182 14.80 30.03 28.25
C ARG A 182 15.75 29.65 29.40
N ARG A 183 16.72 28.75 29.16
CA ARG A 183 17.72 28.32 30.15
C ARG A 183 18.99 29.16 30.15
N SER A 184 19.12 30.19 29.30
CA SER A 184 20.24 31.14 29.35
C SER A 184 20.23 31.86 30.71
N PRO A 185 21.20 31.63 31.60
CA PRO A 185 21.18 32.20 32.94
C PRO A 185 21.49 33.70 32.88
N LEU A 186 20.60 34.49 33.48
CA LEU A 186 20.92 35.84 33.96
C LEU A 186 21.90 35.71 35.14
N HIS A 187 23.20 35.59 34.86
CA HIS A 187 24.33 35.87 35.78
C HIS A 187 25.62 35.90 34.93
N ALA A 188 26.50 36.90 34.96
CA ALA A 188 26.78 37.89 35.98
C ALA A 188 27.36 39.19 35.36
N LEU A 189 26.76 40.33 35.72
CA LEU A 189 27.40 41.63 35.78
C LEU A 189 27.64 41.92 37.26
N ARG A 190 28.88 41.77 37.72
CA ARG A 190 29.45 42.42 38.91
C ARG A 190 30.95 42.25 38.94
#